data_AF-A0AAV5DQP8-F1
#
_entry.id   AF-A0AAV5DQP8-F1
#
_cell.length_a   1.000
_cell.length_b   1.000
_cell.length_c   1.000
_cell.angle_alpha   90.00
_cell.angle_beta   90.00
_cell.angle_gamma   90.00
#
_symmetry.space_group_name_H-M   'P 1'
#
loop_
_entity.id
_entity.type
_entity.pdbx_description
1 polymer ?
#
loop_
_entity_poly.entity_id
_entity_poly.type
_entity_poly.pdbx_seq_one_letter_code
_entity_poly.pdbx_strand_id
1 'polypeptide(L)' 'MVSTRVPGDTRKGLNSIIILGAWTIWRHRNDCVFNGKVPSVAAALIMAGNERNLWGLAGAPVLAALPAEVS' A
#
# COMPACT_ATOMS: atom_id res chain seq x y z
N MET A 1 -19.43 -17.42 -19.46
CA MET A 1 -18.14 -16.78 -19.12
C MET A 1 -18.41 -15.31 -18.84
N VAL A 2 -18.49 -14.91 -17.58
CA VAL A 2 -18.67 -13.50 -17.20
C VAL A 2 -17.33 -12.79 -17.40
N SER A 3 -17.28 -11.86 -18.36
CA SER A 3 -16.14 -10.96 -18.55
C SER A 3 -16.25 -9.86 -17.49
N THR A 4 -15.54 -10.00 -16.38
CA THR A 4 -15.41 -8.96 -15.35
C THR A 4 -14.55 -7.83 -15.89
N ARG A 5 -15.18 -6.89 -16.61
CA ARG A 5 -14.57 -5.59 -16.88
C ARG A 5 -14.35 -4.91 -15.53
N VAL A 6 -13.09 -4.87 -15.10
CA VAL A 6 -12.65 -4.13 -13.92
C VAL A 6 -13.15 -2.69 -14.06
N PRO A 7 -14.09 -2.21 -13.22
CA PRO A 7 -14.61 -0.85 -13.31
C PRO A 7 -13.46 0.15 -13.24
N GLY A 8 -13.55 1.27 -13.96
CA GLY A 8 -12.47 2.28 -14.03
C GLY A 8 -11.95 2.75 -12.66
N ASP A 9 -12.78 2.68 -11.62
CA ASP A 9 -12.44 3.02 -10.24
C ASP A 9 -11.58 1.95 -9.54
N THR A 10 -11.76 0.67 -9.87
CA THR A 10 -10.91 -0.41 -9.35
C THR A 10 -9.49 -0.32 -9.91
N ARG A 11 -9.33 0.13 -11.17
CA ARG A 11 -8.00 0.40 -11.75
C ARG A 11 -7.30 1.56 -11.05
N LYS A 12 -8.03 2.62 -10.69
CA LYS A 12 -7.49 3.74 -9.90
C LYS A 12 -7.07 3.29 -8.49
N GLY A 13 -7.92 2.51 -7.82
CA GLY A 13 -7.60 1.94 -6.50
C GLY A 13 -6.36 1.03 -6.53
N LEU A 14 -6.24 0.17 -7.55
CA LEU A 14 -5.07 -0.69 -7.74
C LEU A 14 -3.79 0.12 -7.99
N ASN A 15 -3.84 1.14 -8.86
CA ASN A 15 -2.70 2.03 -9.09
C ASN A 15 -2.26 2.72 -7.80
N SER A 16 -3.19 3.17 -6.97
CA SER A 16 -2.85 3.78 -5.68
C SER A 16 -2.21 2.79 -4.71
N ILE A 17 -2.67 1.53 -4.64
CA ILE A 17 -2.00 0.49 -3.85
C ILE A 17 -0.58 0.24 -4.35
N ILE A 18 -0.40 0.13 -5.67
CA ILE A 18 0.91 -0.11 -6.29
C ILE A 18 1.87 1.03 -5.96
N ILE A 19 1.42 2.29 -6.10
CA ILE A 19 2.21 3.48 -5.77
C ILE A 19 2.56 3.48 -4.27
N LEU A 20 1.59 3.22 -3.38
CA LEU A 20 1.84 3.15 -1.94
C LEU A 20 2.82 2.02 -1.59
N GLY A 21 2.66 0.83 -2.18
CA GLY A 21 3.57 -0.30 -1.97
C GLY A 21 4.99 0.02 -2.41
N ALA A 22 5.16 0.58 -3.61
CA ALA A 22 6.46 1.00 -4.12
C ALA A 22 7.08 2.11 -3.25
N TRP A 23 6.29 3.10 -2.83
CA TRP A 23 6.72 4.16 -1.94
C TRP A 23 7.20 3.64 -0.58
N THR A 24 6.45 2.72 0.03
CA THR A 24 6.84 2.13 1.32
C THR A 24 8.13 1.33 1.21
N ILE A 25 8.31 0.56 0.13
CA ILE A 25 9.55 -0.19 -0.11
C ILE A 25 10.73 0.76 -0.28
N TRP A 26 10.56 1.82 -1.08
CA TRP A 26 11.59 2.84 -1.28
C TRP A 26 11.97 3.53 0.04
N ARG A 27 10.99 3.93 0.85
CA ARG A 27 11.20 4.57 2.15
C ARG A 27 11.92 3.64 3.13
N HIS A 28 11.48 2.38 3.23
CA HIS A 28 12.11 1.37 4.09
C HIS A 28 13.55 1.10 3.67
N ARG A 29 13.82 1.02 2.36
CA ARG A 29 15.18 0.87 1.82
C ARG A 29 16.06 2.06 2.20
N ASN A 30 15.56 3.29 2.06
CA ASN A 30 16.30 4.48 2.47
C ASN A 30 16.58 4.49 3.97
N ASP A 31 15.63 4.11 4.80
CA ASP A 31 15.86 3.98 6.23
C ASP A 31 16.93 2.92 6.57
N CYS A 32 16.98 1.81 5.84
CA CYS A 32 18.05 0.83 6.03
C CYS A 32 19.43 1.39 5.66
N VAL A 33 19.50 2.17 4.57
CA VAL A 33 20.76 2.73 4.05
C VAL A 33 21.25 3.91 4.88
N PHE A 34 20.36 4.83 5.27
CA PHE A 34 20.73 6.09 5.92
C PHE A 34 20.68 6.01 7.45
N ASN A 35 19.75 5.22 8.02
CA ASN A 35 19.54 5.13 9.47
C ASN A 35 20.00 3.79 10.06
N GLY A 36 20.61 2.91 9.24
CA GLY A 36 21.10 1.61 9.68
C GLY A 36 20.00 0.64 10.15
N LYS A 37 18.73 0.88 9.75
CA LYS A 37 17.65 -0.05 10.09
C LYS A 37 17.88 -1.40 9.43
N VAL A 38 17.52 -2.47 10.13
CA VAL A 38 17.61 -3.83 9.59
C VAL A 38 16.52 -4.00 8.51
N PRO A 39 16.86 -4.52 7.32
CA PRO A 39 15.87 -4.78 6.28
C PRO A 39 14.87 -5.84 6.76
N SER A 40 13.59 -5.47 6.87
CA SER A 40 12.51 -6.36 7.28
C SER A 40 11.26 -6.09 6.45
N VAL A 41 10.81 -7.13 5.74
CA VAL A 41 9.56 -7.09 4.97
C VAL A 41 8.36 -6.87 5.88
N ALA A 42 8.37 -7.46 7.09
CA ALA A 42 7.33 -7.24 8.09
C ALA A 42 7.26 -5.77 8.54
N ALA A 43 8.43 -5.13 8.75
CA ALA A 43 8.47 -3.71 9.11
C ALA A 43 7.95 -2.80 7.98
N ALA A 44 8.29 -3.12 6.73
CA ALA A 44 7.76 -2.42 5.56
C ALA A 44 6.23 -2.58 5.44
N LEU A 45 5.69 -3.79 5.66
CA LEU A 45 4.24 -4.04 5.61
C LEU A 45 3.48 -3.29 6.72
N ILE A 46 4.02 -3.25 7.94
CA ILE A 46 3.44 -2.48 9.06
C ILE A 46 3.43 -0.99 8.73
N MET A 47 4.52 -0.46 8.18
CA MET A 47 4.57 0.94 7.74
C MET A 47 3.55 1.24 6.63
N ALA A 48 3.38 0.33 5.66
CA ALA A 48 2.37 0.48 4.61
C ALA A 48 0.95 0.48 5.19
N GLY A 49 0.66 -0.38 6.18
CA GLY A 49 -0.63 -0.43 6.86
C GLY A 49 -0.94 0.87 7.63
N ASN A 50 0.06 1.39 8.37
CA ASN A 50 -0.07 2.66 9.09
C ASN A 50 -0.30 3.84 8.14
N GLU A 51 0.45 3.90 7.05
CA GLU A 51 0.28 4.92 6.02
C GLU A 51 -1.12 4.82 5.38
N ARG A 52 -1.60 3.62 5.02
CA ARG A 52 -2.98 3.43 4.52
C ARG A 52 -4.04 3.93 5.49
N ASN A 53 -3.90 3.65 6.80
CA ASN A 53 -4.82 4.12 7.83
C ASN A 53 -4.83 5.64 7.95
N LEU A 54 -3.65 6.28 7.94
CA LEU A 54 -3.54 7.75 7.97
C LEU A 54 -4.21 8.38 6.74
N TRP A 55 -4.08 7.77 5.57
CA TRP A 55 -4.73 8.26 4.34
C TRP A 55 -6.24 8.04 4.37
N GLY A 56 -6.72 6.96 4.99
CA GLY A 56 -8.13 6.74 5.28
C GLY A 56 -8.71 7.82 6.18
N LEU A 57 -8.00 8.19 7.26
CA LEU A 57 -8.39 9.26 8.19
C LEU A 57 -8.32 10.66 7.56
N ALA A 58 -7.42 10.87 6.59
CA ALA A 58 -7.29 12.12 5.83
C ALA A 58 -8.36 12.29 4.71
N GLY A 59 -9.36 11.41 4.64
CA GLY A 59 -10.48 11.54 3.70
C GLY A 59 -10.30 10.79 2.36
N ALA A 60 -9.42 9.79 2.29
CA ALA A 60 -9.31 8.87 1.16
C ALA A 60 -9.90 7.47 1.49
N PRO A 61 -11.25 7.32 1.56
CA PRO A 61 -11.91 6.08 2.01
C PRO A 61 -11.65 4.87 1.10
N VAL A 62 -11.32 5.11 -0.18
CA VAL A 62 -11.05 4.05 -1.18
C VAL A 62 -9.79 3.24 -0.86
N LEU A 63 -8.87 3.78 -0.06
CA LEU A 63 -7.61 3.12 0.32
C LEU A 63 -7.73 2.32 1.63
N ALA A 64 -8.68 2.70 2.48
CA ALA A 64 -9.00 2.00 3.74
C ALA A 64 -9.90 0.78 3.53
N ALA A 65 -10.64 0.72 2.41
CA ALA A 65 -11.64 -0.32 2.14
C ALA A 65 -11.11 -1.56 1.41
N LEU A 66 -9.81 -1.67 1.14
CA LEU A 66 -9.24 -2.81 0.41
C LEU A 66 -8.61 -3.82 1.40
N PRO A 67 -9.26 -4.98 1.64
CA PRO A 67 -8.70 -6.00 2.52
C PRO A 67 -7.44 -6.61 1.90
N ALA A 68 -6.44 -6.83 2.75
CA ALA A 68 -5.25 -7.60 2.40
C ALA A 68 -5.60 -9.10 2.41
N GLU A 69 -6.40 -9.56 1.45
CA GLU A 69 -6.66 -10.99 1.26
C GLU A 69 -5.70 -11.54 0.21
N VAL A 70 -4.58 -12.07 0.71
CA VAL A 70 -3.81 -13.12 0.05
C VAL A 70 -4.28 -14.44 0.67
N SER A 71 -4.91 -15.29 -0.15
CA SER A 71 -5.20 -16.70 0.19
C SER A 71 -3.97 -17.57 -0.03
#